data_AF-A0A9E5B4M9-F1
#
_entry.id   AF-A0A9E5B4M9-F1
#
_cell.length_a   1.000
_cell.length_b   1.000
_cell.length_c   1.000
_cell.angle_alpha   90.00
_cell.angle_beta   90.00
_cell.angle_gamma   90.00
#
_symmetry.space_group_name_H-M   'P 1'
#
loop_
_entity.id
_entity.type
_entity.pdbx_description
1 polymer ?
#
loop_
_entity_poly.entity_id
_entity_poly.type
_entity_poly.pdbx_seq_one_letter_code
_entity_poly.pdbx_strand_id
1 'polypeptide(L)'
;MITHPLFRALILSSLVSVCPALLAQAPAAAPAKAAAPASDPVAEAAFDAFFKLRDQPGAVPSAERFDQLIKSGVPLLAQYPKNRRAGTVVGKLGDVAQGINDRKLLPLRDVWFSQLNFAIINARQSATDDDGKAAVMALAAANANAQARLIGDKDSIEAAREKIDALAAQPGGDRFIADQEMGFVEVIKGRSPAMAEKLVTQLKNNKNKALASRATDELRIMEVRKTPFDLKFTSADGKPFDAVALRGKKAVFLHYWSVDNEASVKEFDALKEKYFEQRERVEIVSVNLDLAEKRQAVDKVIKDKKVKWPQLVEGLGMKSEVAARINVRSVPSGAMLDRAGMLAVPRARAWQLDGELKKMGFKF
;
A
#
# COMPACT_ATOMS: atom_id res chain seq x y z
N MET A 1 -40.97 67.60 59.90
CA MET A 1 -40.51 68.52 58.85
C MET A 1 -39.48 67.75 58.02
N ILE A 2 -39.81 67.29 56.81
CA ILE A 2 -39.84 68.03 55.52
C ILE A 2 -38.51 67.84 54.74
N THR A 3 -38.68 67.30 53.52
CA THR A 3 -37.91 67.39 52.24
C THR A 3 -36.58 66.65 52.03
N HIS A 4 -36.66 65.54 51.25
CA HIS A 4 -36.20 65.35 49.85
C HIS A 4 -35.21 66.35 49.22
N PRO A 5 -34.38 65.98 48.18
CA PRO A 5 -34.80 65.16 47.03
C PRO A 5 -33.76 64.26 46.28
N LEU A 6 -34.32 63.27 45.56
CA LEU A 6 -34.08 62.81 44.16
C LEU A 6 -32.64 62.62 43.61
N PHE A 7 -32.32 61.42 43.09
CA PHE A 7 -32.37 61.12 41.64
C PHE A 7 -32.16 59.63 41.28
N ARG A 8 -33.15 59.10 40.53
CA ARG A 8 -33.18 58.07 39.47
C ARG A 8 -32.42 56.73 39.56
N ALA A 9 -33.24 55.68 39.49
CA ALA A 9 -32.90 54.34 39.01
C ALA A 9 -32.68 54.30 37.48
N LEU A 10 -31.74 53.46 37.03
CA LEU A 10 -31.76 52.83 35.71
C LEU A 10 -31.44 51.34 35.88
N ILE A 11 -32.32 50.49 35.37
CA ILE A 11 -32.21 49.04 35.32
C ILE A 11 -31.27 48.68 34.18
N LEU A 12 -30.21 47.89 34.46
CA LEU A 12 -29.58 47.05 33.45
C LEU A 12 -29.15 45.73 34.12
N SER A 13 -29.91 44.69 33.82
CA SER A 13 -29.70 43.30 34.19
C SER A 13 -28.32 42.81 33.73
N SER A 14 -27.43 42.57 34.69
CA SER A 14 -26.13 41.94 34.47
C SER A 14 -26.27 40.43 34.67
N LEU A 15 -26.25 39.68 33.56
CA LEU A 15 -25.92 38.26 33.57
C LEU A 15 -24.48 38.10 34.07
N VAL A 16 -24.30 37.60 35.29
CA VAL A 16 -23.02 37.10 35.76
C VAL A 16 -22.86 35.68 35.22
N SER A 17 -22.08 35.56 34.14
CA SER A 17 -21.59 34.29 33.62
C SER A 17 -20.58 33.73 34.61
N VAL A 18 -21.01 32.76 35.42
CA VAL A 18 -20.10 31.95 36.24
C VAL A 18 -19.38 31.00 35.29
N CYS A 19 -18.12 31.32 34.99
CA CYS A 19 -17.21 30.48 34.21
C CYS A 19 -16.72 29.33 35.11
N PRO A 20 -17.09 28.05 34.88
CA PRO A 20 -16.47 26.96 35.59
C PRO A 20 -15.09 26.74 34.96
N ALA A 21 -14.04 26.86 35.77
CA ALA A 21 -12.70 26.43 35.38
C ALA A 21 -12.75 24.94 35.01
N LEU A 22 -12.79 24.64 33.72
CA LEU A 22 -12.57 23.30 33.20
C LEU A 22 -11.09 22.98 33.45
N LEU A 23 -10.82 22.24 34.53
CA LEU A 23 -9.58 21.48 34.66
C LEU A 23 -9.53 20.51 33.47
N ALA A 24 -8.78 20.88 32.43
CA ALA A 24 -8.48 19.99 31.33
C ALA A 24 -7.70 18.79 31.87
N GLN A 25 -8.40 17.66 32.05
CA GLN A 25 -7.72 16.38 32.24
C GLN A 25 -6.90 16.11 30.98
N ALA A 26 -5.58 16.03 31.15
CA ALA A 26 -4.71 15.51 30.11
C ALA A 26 -5.27 14.16 29.62
N PRO A 27 -5.28 13.89 28.30
CA PRO A 27 -5.78 12.62 27.80
C PRO A 27 -5.00 11.49 28.46
N ALA A 28 -5.72 10.58 29.12
CA ALA A 28 -5.13 9.39 29.73
C ALA A 28 -4.27 8.69 28.68
N ALA A 29 -3.00 8.45 29.02
CA ALA A 29 -2.07 7.72 28.17
C ALA A 29 -2.73 6.40 27.75
N ALA A 30 -2.76 6.13 26.45
CA ALA A 30 -3.23 4.86 25.93
C ALA A 30 -2.50 3.72 26.68
N PRO A 31 -3.20 2.66 27.13
CA PRO A 31 -2.57 1.57 27.84
C PRO A 31 -1.43 1.03 26.98
N ALA A 32 -0.24 0.89 27.58
CA ALA A 32 0.92 0.34 26.91
C ALA A 32 0.52 -0.98 26.26
N LYS A 33 0.65 -1.03 24.92
CA LYS A 33 0.37 -2.23 24.13
C LYS A 33 1.22 -3.35 24.74
N ALA A 34 0.59 -4.44 25.19
CA ALA A 34 1.28 -5.58 25.76
C ALA A 34 2.48 -5.94 24.86
N ALA A 35 3.65 -6.12 25.47
CA ALA A 35 4.84 -6.52 24.75
C ALA A 35 4.49 -7.73 23.88
N ALA A 36 4.82 -7.67 22.59
CA ALA A 36 4.62 -8.80 21.71
C ALA A 36 5.32 -10.02 22.32
N PRO A 37 4.70 -11.21 22.32
CA PRO A 37 5.33 -12.41 22.85
C PRO A 37 6.73 -12.56 22.23
N ALA A 38 7.71 -12.93 23.06
CA ALA A 38 9.08 -13.12 22.60
C ALA A 38 9.07 -14.08 21.39
N SER A 39 9.73 -13.65 20.31
CA SER A 39 9.78 -14.44 19.08
C SER A 39 10.58 -15.72 19.31
N ASP A 40 10.00 -16.87 18.94
CA ASP A 40 10.70 -18.16 18.94
C ASP A 40 11.94 -18.09 18.02
N PRO A 41 13.17 -18.17 18.57
CA PRO A 41 14.39 -18.03 17.76
C PRO A 41 14.54 -19.12 16.69
N VAL A 42 14.03 -20.33 16.95
CA VAL A 42 14.08 -21.44 15.98
C VAL A 42 13.16 -21.16 14.81
N ALA A 43 11.91 -20.74 15.12
CA ALA A 43 10.99 -20.28 14.10
C ALA A 43 11.61 -19.13 13.30
N GLU A 44 12.16 -18.12 13.99
CA GLU A 44 12.67 -16.93 13.30
C GLU A 44 13.81 -17.25 12.33
N ALA A 45 14.72 -18.14 12.72
CA ALA A 45 15.81 -18.62 11.87
C ALA A 45 15.30 -19.42 10.65
N ALA A 46 14.26 -20.23 10.82
CA ALA A 46 13.67 -21.01 9.73
C ALA A 46 13.00 -20.10 8.68
N PHE A 47 12.28 -19.06 9.12
CA PHE A 47 11.73 -18.03 8.23
C PHE A 47 12.86 -17.26 7.51
N ASP A 48 13.94 -16.88 8.22
CA ASP A 48 15.08 -16.17 7.60
C ASP A 48 15.74 -17.02 6.52
N ALA A 49 15.91 -18.31 6.76
CA ALA A 49 16.45 -19.25 5.78
C ALA A 49 15.56 -19.34 4.52
N PHE A 50 14.24 -19.43 4.69
CA PHE A 50 13.29 -19.41 3.59
C PHE A 50 13.38 -18.11 2.78
N PHE A 51 13.37 -16.94 3.42
CA PHE A 51 13.43 -15.66 2.71
C PHE A 51 14.77 -15.45 2.00
N LYS A 52 15.88 -15.84 2.62
CA LYS A 52 17.21 -15.81 1.99
C LYS A 52 17.25 -16.68 0.73
N LEU A 53 16.68 -17.89 0.79
CA LEU A 53 16.59 -18.76 -0.37
C LEU A 53 15.68 -18.14 -1.45
N ARG A 54 14.48 -17.68 -1.07
CA ARG A 54 13.48 -17.13 -1.99
C ARG A 54 13.90 -15.88 -2.73
N ASP A 55 14.62 -15.00 -2.05
CA ASP A 55 15.01 -13.67 -2.55
C ASP A 55 16.49 -13.65 -3.02
N GLN A 56 17.11 -14.83 -3.23
CA GLN A 56 18.47 -14.95 -3.75
C GLN A 56 18.61 -14.25 -5.13
N PRO A 57 19.49 -13.24 -5.26
CA PRO A 57 19.70 -12.53 -6.52
C PRO A 57 20.22 -13.45 -7.62
N GLY A 58 19.74 -13.24 -8.85
CA GLY A 58 20.20 -13.99 -10.03
C GLY A 58 19.82 -15.47 -10.07
N ALA A 59 18.98 -15.93 -9.14
CA ALA A 59 18.62 -17.34 -9.09
C ALA A 59 17.74 -17.76 -10.28
N VAL A 60 18.13 -18.87 -10.91
CA VAL A 60 17.42 -19.43 -12.07
C VAL A 60 16.33 -20.40 -11.61
N PRO A 61 15.09 -20.32 -12.14
CA PRO A 61 14.05 -21.30 -11.88
C PRO A 61 14.46 -22.71 -12.33
N SER A 62 14.26 -23.71 -11.47
CA SER A 62 14.45 -25.14 -11.78
C SER A 62 13.60 -25.99 -10.84
N ALA A 63 13.35 -27.25 -11.20
CA ALA A 63 12.57 -28.19 -10.40
C ALA A 63 13.21 -28.44 -9.01
N GLU A 64 14.54 -28.52 -8.95
CA GLU A 64 15.29 -28.70 -7.71
C GLU A 64 15.17 -27.47 -6.81
N ARG A 65 15.26 -26.27 -7.39
CA ARG A 65 15.08 -25.03 -6.64
C ARG A 65 13.65 -24.91 -6.10
N PHE A 66 12.66 -25.30 -6.89
CA PHE A 66 11.27 -25.33 -6.44
C PHE A 66 11.07 -26.26 -5.25
N ASP A 67 11.63 -27.47 -5.32
CA ASP A 67 11.62 -28.41 -4.20
C ASP A 67 12.26 -27.82 -2.93
N GLN A 68 13.40 -27.14 -3.05
CA GLN A 68 14.03 -26.44 -1.91
C GLN A 68 13.13 -25.35 -1.31
N LEU A 69 12.47 -24.54 -2.15
CA LEU A 69 11.54 -23.50 -1.70
C LEU A 69 10.32 -24.11 -1.00
N ILE A 70 9.77 -25.18 -1.54
CA ILE A 70 8.62 -25.89 -0.98
C ILE A 70 8.98 -26.50 0.37
N LYS A 71 10.08 -27.24 0.46
CA LYS A 71 10.54 -27.90 1.69
C LYS A 71 10.89 -26.92 2.80
N SER A 72 11.38 -25.72 2.46
CA SER A 72 11.70 -24.68 3.44
C SER A 72 10.49 -23.81 3.82
N GLY A 73 9.54 -23.59 2.90
CA GLY A 73 8.44 -22.65 3.09
C GLY A 73 7.15 -23.28 3.60
N VAL A 74 6.70 -24.38 2.98
CA VAL A 74 5.37 -24.97 3.28
C VAL A 74 5.27 -25.45 4.73
N PRO A 75 6.27 -26.13 5.32
CA PRO A 75 6.17 -26.58 6.72
C PRO A 75 6.01 -25.44 7.73
N LEU A 76 6.52 -24.24 7.43
CA LEU A 76 6.39 -23.07 8.31
C LEU A 76 4.92 -22.68 8.54
N LEU A 77 4.06 -22.95 7.57
CA LEU A 77 2.63 -22.63 7.65
C LEU A 77 1.90 -23.54 8.63
N ALA A 78 2.26 -24.82 8.68
CA ALA A 78 1.66 -25.78 9.61
C ALA A 78 2.29 -25.68 11.02
N GLN A 79 3.61 -25.46 11.10
CA GLN A 79 4.34 -25.43 12.38
C GLN A 79 4.20 -24.08 13.10
N TYR A 80 4.16 -22.97 12.35
CA TYR A 80 4.15 -21.63 12.90
C TYR A 80 3.05 -20.73 12.29
N PRO A 81 1.78 -21.18 12.22
CA PRO A 81 0.70 -20.46 11.54
C PRO A 81 0.42 -19.07 12.11
N LYS A 82 0.67 -18.87 13.41
CA LYS A 82 0.48 -17.60 14.12
C LYS A 82 1.65 -16.64 13.98
N ASN A 83 2.80 -17.08 13.45
CA ASN A 83 3.93 -16.18 13.24
C ASN A 83 3.50 -15.03 12.32
N ARG A 84 3.99 -13.82 12.62
CA ARG A 84 3.70 -12.61 11.85
C ARG A 84 4.08 -12.73 10.37
N ARG A 85 5.03 -13.61 10.04
CA ARG A 85 5.57 -13.82 8.68
C ARG A 85 4.89 -14.94 7.90
N ALA A 86 3.96 -15.70 8.50
CA ALA A 86 3.26 -16.79 7.82
C ALA A 86 2.52 -16.32 6.56
N GLY A 87 1.80 -15.19 6.63
CA GLY A 87 1.13 -14.60 5.45
C GLY A 87 2.11 -14.18 4.35
N THR A 88 3.31 -13.71 4.72
CA THR A 88 4.37 -13.38 3.76
C THR A 88 4.89 -14.64 3.06
N VAL A 89 5.02 -15.77 3.75
CA VAL A 89 5.37 -17.06 3.15
C VAL A 89 4.32 -17.50 2.13
N VAL A 90 3.03 -17.42 2.49
CA VAL A 90 1.90 -17.70 1.58
C VAL A 90 2.04 -16.91 0.27
N GLY A 91 2.20 -15.59 0.36
CA GLY A 91 2.37 -14.73 -0.81
C GLY A 91 3.63 -15.07 -1.62
N LYS A 92 4.78 -15.22 -0.96
CA LYS A 92 6.06 -15.47 -1.63
C LYS A 92 6.09 -16.80 -2.40
N LEU A 93 5.43 -17.83 -1.89
CA LEU A 93 5.24 -19.10 -2.58
C LEU A 93 4.24 -18.94 -3.74
N GLY A 94 3.10 -18.29 -3.51
CA GLY A 94 2.10 -18.03 -4.56
C GLY A 94 2.67 -17.25 -5.76
N ASP A 95 3.62 -16.35 -5.53
CA ASP A 95 4.19 -15.47 -6.57
C ASP A 95 5.35 -16.09 -7.37
N VAL A 96 5.82 -17.31 -7.04
CA VAL A 96 6.99 -17.91 -7.72
C VAL A 96 6.78 -18.04 -9.23
N ALA A 97 5.66 -18.63 -9.67
CA ALA A 97 5.36 -18.81 -11.09
C ALA A 97 5.22 -17.48 -11.84
N GLN A 98 4.70 -16.43 -11.17
CA GLN A 98 4.57 -15.10 -11.76
C GLN A 98 5.94 -14.44 -12.04
N GLY A 99 6.97 -14.80 -11.26
CA GLY A 99 8.33 -14.33 -11.49
C GLY A 99 9.00 -14.92 -12.75
N ILE A 100 8.49 -16.03 -13.28
CA ILE A 100 9.04 -16.72 -14.45
C ILE A 100 8.56 -16.02 -15.71
N ASN A 101 9.33 -15.07 -16.24
CA ASN A 101 8.95 -14.26 -17.40
C ASN A 101 9.75 -14.56 -18.68
N ASP A 102 10.83 -15.34 -18.58
CA ASP A 102 11.56 -15.83 -19.75
C ASP A 102 10.67 -16.84 -20.50
N ARG A 103 10.43 -16.57 -21.78
CA ARG A 103 9.62 -17.41 -22.68
C ARG A 103 10.12 -18.86 -22.70
N LYS A 104 11.43 -19.09 -22.61
CA LYS A 104 12.03 -20.43 -22.61
C LYS A 104 11.74 -21.21 -21.33
N LEU A 105 11.47 -20.51 -20.23
CA LEU A 105 11.25 -21.08 -18.90
C LEU A 105 9.77 -21.17 -18.54
N LEU A 106 8.85 -20.65 -19.37
CA LEU A 106 7.41 -20.70 -19.09
C LEU A 106 6.87 -22.10 -18.75
N PRO A 107 7.32 -23.21 -19.38
CA PRO A 107 6.89 -24.55 -18.99
C PRO A 107 7.17 -24.92 -17.52
N LEU A 108 8.16 -24.27 -16.88
CA LEU A 108 8.44 -24.48 -15.46
C LEU A 108 7.35 -23.96 -14.53
N ARG A 109 6.43 -23.11 -15.02
CA ARG A 109 5.25 -22.70 -14.24
C ARG A 109 4.37 -23.90 -13.91
N ASP A 110 4.15 -24.80 -14.86
CA ASP A 110 3.34 -26.00 -14.65
C ASP A 110 4.02 -26.99 -13.69
N VAL A 111 5.34 -27.10 -13.79
CA VAL A 111 6.16 -27.86 -12.82
C VAL A 111 6.00 -27.29 -11.42
N TRP A 112 6.12 -25.96 -11.26
CA TRP A 112 5.90 -25.29 -9.98
C TRP A 112 4.51 -25.57 -9.42
N PHE A 113 3.46 -25.35 -10.21
CA PHE A 113 2.08 -25.55 -9.77
C PHE A 113 1.82 -26.98 -9.34
N SER A 114 2.35 -27.96 -10.08
CA SER A 114 2.19 -29.38 -9.76
C SER A 114 2.88 -29.74 -8.44
N GLN A 115 4.15 -29.35 -8.27
CA GLN A 115 4.91 -29.63 -7.05
C GLN A 115 4.30 -28.93 -5.83
N LEU A 116 3.90 -27.67 -5.97
CA LEU A 116 3.29 -26.92 -4.88
C LEU A 116 1.93 -27.50 -4.49
N ASN A 117 1.09 -27.90 -5.45
CA ASN A 117 -0.19 -28.56 -5.16
C ASN A 117 0.01 -29.87 -4.40
N PHE A 118 0.97 -30.70 -4.79
CA PHE A 118 1.29 -31.93 -4.06
C PHE A 118 1.72 -31.64 -2.61
N ALA A 119 2.59 -30.64 -2.41
CA ALA A 119 3.02 -30.24 -1.07
C ALA A 119 1.88 -29.67 -0.22
N ILE A 120 0.97 -28.89 -0.81
CA ILE A 120 -0.23 -28.37 -0.12
C ILE A 120 -1.13 -29.53 0.36
N ILE A 121 -1.34 -30.54 -0.48
CA ILE A 121 -2.15 -31.72 -0.12
C ILE A 121 -1.54 -32.43 1.10
N ASN A 122 -0.22 -32.68 1.08
CA ASN A 122 0.48 -33.33 2.19
C ASN A 122 0.48 -32.47 3.46
N ALA A 123 0.68 -31.15 3.33
CA ALA A 123 0.64 -30.22 4.45
C ALA A 123 -0.77 -30.15 5.08
N ARG A 124 -1.83 -30.23 4.26
CA ARG A 124 -3.21 -30.23 4.76
C ARG A 124 -3.51 -31.48 5.60
N GLN A 125 -2.95 -32.63 5.23
CA GLN A 125 -3.11 -33.87 5.99
C GLN A 125 -2.37 -33.85 7.34
N SER A 126 -1.27 -33.10 7.43
CA SER A 126 -0.46 -32.99 8.65
C SER A 126 -0.89 -31.85 9.59
N ALA A 127 -1.64 -30.86 9.10
CA ALA A 127 -2.15 -29.77 9.92
C ALA A 127 -3.26 -30.24 10.87
N THR A 128 -2.95 -30.31 12.17
CA THR A 128 -3.87 -30.83 13.19
C THR A 128 -4.80 -29.79 13.77
N ASP A 129 -4.34 -28.53 13.90
CA ASP A 129 -5.13 -27.41 14.43
C ASP A 129 -5.72 -26.51 13.32
N ASP A 130 -6.68 -25.67 13.70
CA ASP A 130 -7.41 -24.81 12.78
C ASP A 130 -6.55 -23.70 12.16
N ASP A 131 -5.57 -23.18 12.90
CA ASP A 131 -4.69 -22.11 12.42
C ASP A 131 -3.72 -22.63 11.35
N GLY A 132 -3.16 -23.83 11.55
CA GLY A 132 -2.34 -24.54 10.59
C GLY A 132 -3.13 -24.90 9.33
N LYS A 133 -4.37 -25.41 9.49
CA LYS A 133 -5.27 -25.69 8.36
C LYS A 133 -5.58 -24.41 7.58
N ALA A 134 -5.91 -23.31 8.27
CA ALA A 134 -6.15 -22.01 7.64
C ALA A 134 -4.93 -21.49 6.86
N ALA A 135 -3.72 -21.62 7.41
CA ALA A 135 -2.50 -21.18 6.73
C ALA A 135 -2.22 -22.00 5.45
N VAL A 136 -2.40 -23.33 5.49
CA VAL A 136 -2.25 -24.19 4.31
C VAL A 136 -3.35 -23.92 3.28
N MET A 137 -4.59 -23.71 3.71
CA MET A 137 -5.70 -23.30 2.82
C MET A 137 -5.47 -21.93 2.18
N ALA A 138 -4.84 -21.00 2.90
CA ALA A 138 -4.43 -19.72 2.35
C ALA A 138 -3.37 -19.87 1.25
N LEU A 139 -2.42 -20.79 1.42
CA LEU A 139 -1.47 -21.14 0.35
C LEU A 139 -2.17 -21.78 -0.86
N ALA A 140 -3.17 -22.64 -0.64
CA ALA A 140 -3.98 -23.18 -1.72
C ALA A 140 -4.73 -22.09 -2.51
N ALA A 141 -5.33 -21.13 -1.80
CA ALA A 141 -6.00 -19.98 -2.41
C ALA A 141 -5.01 -19.07 -3.16
N ALA A 142 -3.82 -18.83 -2.60
CA ALA A 142 -2.77 -18.04 -3.26
C ALA A 142 -2.29 -18.72 -4.55
N ASN A 143 -2.10 -20.06 -4.51
CA ASN A 143 -1.71 -20.83 -5.68
C ASN A 143 -2.78 -20.79 -6.78
N ALA A 144 -4.05 -20.97 -6.41
CA ALA A 144 -5.17 -20.90 -7.35
C ALA A 144 -5.34 -19.49 -7.94
N ASN A 145 -5.18 -18.43 -7.14
CA ASN A 145 -5.12 -17.05 -7.64
C ASN A 145 -4.00 -16.86 -8.67
N ALA A 146 -2.81 -17.41 -8.42
CA ALA A 146 -1.69 -17.35 -9.37
C ALA A 146 -1.99 -18.10 -10.67
N GLN A 147 -2.61 -19.29 -10.60
CA GLN A 147 -3.07 -20.03 -11.78
C GLN A 147 -4.13 -19.24 -12.56
N ALA A 148 -5.13 -18.68 -11.89
CA ALA A 148 -6.18 -17.86 -12.53
C ALA A 148 -5.63 -16.59 -13.18
N ARG A 149 -4.55 -16.02 -12.62
CA ARG A 149 -3.84 -14.88 -13.21
C ARG A 149 -3.09 -15.25 -14.49
N LEU A 150 -2.44 -16.42 -14.50
CA LEU A 150 -1.52 -16.80 -15.59
C LEU A 150 -2.20 -17.61 -16.71
N ILE A 151 -3.13 -18.51 -16.38
CA ILE A 151 -3.88 -19.36 -17.32
C ILE A 151 -5.11 -18.60 -17.79
N GLY A 152 -6.01 -18.33 -16.86
CA GLY A 152 -7.08 -17.38 -17.09
C GLY A 152 -8.26 -17.86 -17.92
N ASP A 153 -8.49 -19.15 -17.98
CA ASP A 153 -9.78 -19.68 -18.37
C ASP A 153 -10.81 -19.52 -17.25
N LYS A 154 -12.05 -19.88 -17.55
CA LYS A 154 -13.15 -19.85 -16.59
C LYS A 154 -12.87 -20.77 -15.39
N ASP A 155 -12.39 -21.97 -15.64
CA ASP A 155 -12.21 -23.02 -14.64
C ASP A 155 -11.16 -22.62 -13.58
N SER A 156 -10.04 -22.01 -13.99
CA SER A 156 -9.03 -21.52 -13.05
C SER A 156 -9.55 -20.38 -12.17
N ILE A 157 -10.40 -19.50 -12.71
CA ILE A 157 -11.02 -18.41 -11.94
C ILE A 157 -12.04 -18.98 -10.94
N GLU A 158 -12.88 -19.93 -11.35
CA GLU A 158 -13.84 -20.61 -10.48
C GLU A 158 -13.13 -21.38 -9.36
N ALA A 159 -12.05 -22.11 -9.69
CA ALA A 159 -11.22 -22.79 -8.71
C ALA A 159 -10.59 -21.81 -7.70
N ALA A 160 -10.08 -20.66 -8.14
CA ALA A 160 -9.57 -19.63 -7.24
C ALA A 160 -10.64 -19.12 -6.29
N ARG A 161 -11.84 -18.83 -6.80
CA ARG A 161 -12.98 -18.41 -5.97
C ARG A 161 -13.36 -19.47 -4.93
N GLU A 162 -13.46 -20.73 -5.34
CA GLU A 162 -13.78 -21.85 -4.44
C GLU A 162 -12.77 -21.96 -3.29
N LYS A 163 -11.47 -21.85 -3.57
CA LYS A 163 -10.44 -21.93 -2.50
C LYS A 163 -10.52 -20.76 -1.52
N ILE A 164 -10.86 -19.56 -2.00
CA ILE A 164 -11.00 -18.38 -1.13
C ILE A 164 -12.27 -18.50 -0.28
N ASP A 165 -13.37 -19.00 -0.83
CA ASP A 165 -14.61 -19.25 -0.08
C ASP A 165 -14.40 -20.32 0.99
N ALA A 166 -13.70 -21.41 0.65
CA ALA A 166 -13.32 -22.43 1.63
C ALA A 166 -12.44 -21.85 2.74
N LEU A 167 -11.48 -20.98 2.41
CA LEU A 167 -10.66 -20.28 3.41
C LEU A 167 -11.50 -19.37 4.31
N ALA A 168 -12.46 -18.64 3.74
CA ALA A 168 -13.34 -17.77 4.52
C ALA A 168 -14.22 -18.53 5.52
N ALA A 169 -14.57 -19.78 5.20
CA ALA A 169 -15.35 -20.67 6.07
C ALA A 169 -14.50 -21.39 7.13
N GLN A 170 -13.18 -21.49 6.94
CA GLN A 170 -12.26 -22.17 7.85
C GLN A 170 -12.01 -21.32 9.12
N PRO A 171 -12.16 -21.88 10.34
CA PRO A 171 -11.71 -21.22 11.56
C PRO A 171 -10.22 -20.83 11.45
N GLY A 172 -9.89 -19.58 11.83
CA GLY A 172 -8.56 -19.00 11.65
C GLY A 172 -8.30 -18.38 10.26
N GLY A 173 -9.16 -18.65 9.27
CA GLY A 173 -9.01 -18.16 7.88
C GLY A 173 -9.07 -16.63 7.74
N ASP A 174 -9.78 -15.95 8.64
CA ASP A 174 -9.89 -14.49 8.68
C ASP A 174 -8.53 -13.77 8.72
N ARG A 175 -7.49 -14.43 9.24
CA ARG A 175 -6.11 -13.91 9.27
C ARG A 175 -5.53 -13.71 7.86
N PHE A 176 -5.92 -14.55 6.91
CA PHE A 176 -5.31 -14.61 5.57
C PHE A 176 -6.25 -14.12 4.46
N ILE A 177 -7.56 -14.03 4.73
CA ILE A 177 -8.58 -13.76 3.72
C ILE A 177 -8.36 -12.43 2.98
N ALA A 178 -7.85 -11.41 3.68
CA ALA A 178 -7.64 -10.08 3.10
C ALA A 178 -6.57 -10.06 2.00
N ASP A 179 -5.54 -10.91 2.07
CA ASP A 179 -4.54 -11.02 1.01
C ASP A 179 -5.13 -11.80 -0.19
N GLN A 180 -5.91 -12.85 0.06
CA GLN A 180 -6.44 -13.72 -0.99
C GLN A 180 -7.56 -13.06 -1.80
N GLU A 181 -8.47 -12.34 -1.14
CA GLU A 181 -9.53 -11.58 -1.81
C GLU A 181 -8.95 -10.46 -2.67
N MET A 182 -7.97 -9.72 -2.16
CA MET A 182 -7.31 -8.67 -2.95
C MET A 182 -6.48 -9.26 -4.10
N GLY A 183 -5.87 -10.43 -3.91
CA GLY A 183 -5.23 -11.18 -4.99
C GLY A 183 -6.21 -11.56 -6.11
N PHE A 184 -7.42 -11.99 -5.76
CA PHE A 184 -8.49 -12.33 -6.69
C PHE A 184 -9.06 -11.08 -7.38
N VAL A 185 -9.19 -9.96 -6.67
CA VAL A 185 -9.54 -8.66 -7.27
C VAL A 185 -8.59 -8.32 -8.41
N GLU A 186 -7.27 -8.49 -8.23
CA GLU A 186 -6.30 -8.26 -9.33
C GLU A 186 -6.49 -9.22 -10.53
N VAL A 187 -6.87 -10.48 -10.27
CA VAL A 187 -7.22 -11.43 -11.35
C VAL A 187 -8.42 -10.91 -12.15
N ILE A 188 -9.47 -10.45 -11.47
CA ILE A 188 -10.68 -9.95 -12.13
C ILE A 188 -10.42 -8.60 -12.83
N LYS A 189 -9.61 -7.71 -12.24
CA LYS A 189 -9.25 -6.41 -12.85
C LYS A 189 -8.61 -6.56 -14.23
N GLY A 190 -7.74 -7.55 -14.41
CA GLY A 190 -7.11 -7.83 -15.70
C GLY A 190 -8.09 -8.28 -16.80
N ARG A 191 -9.34 -8.62 -16.44
CA ARG A 191 -10.34 -9.19 -17.34
C ARG A 191 -11.53 -8.27 -17.56
N SER A 192 -12.11 -7.81 -16.45
CA SER A 192 -13.29 -6.97 -16.43
C SER A 192 -13.18 -5.95 -15.29
N PRO A 193 -12.74 -4.72 -15.59
CA PRO A 193 -12.67 -3.64 -14.62
C PRO A 193 -14.01 -3.38 -13.90
N ALA A 194 -15.12 -3.49 -14.62
CA ALA A 194 -16.46 -3.31 -14.05
C ALA A 194 -16.81 -4.40 -13.03
N MET A 195 -16.47 -5.66 -13.31
CA MET A 195 -16.69 -6.75 -12.35
C MET A 195 -15.77 -6.62 -11.13
N ALA A 196 -14.54 -6.15 -11.33
CA ALA A 196 -13.65 -5.87 -10.21
C ALA A 196 -14.20 -4.75 -9.32
N GLU A 197 -14.67 -3.64 -9.89
CA GLU A 197 -15.27 -2.55 -9.12
C GLU A 197 -16.50 -3.03 -8.32
N LYS A 198 -17.35 -3.87 -8.93
CA LYS A 198 -18.47 -4.52 -8.23
C LYS A 198 -17.99 -5.39 -7.06
N LEU A 199 -16.99 -6.24 -7.27
CA LEU A 199 -16.42 -7.10 -6.23
C LEU A 199 -15.85 -6.27 -5.08
N VAL A 200 -15.02 -5.26 -5.37
CA VAL A 200 -14.44 -4.41 -4.32
C VAL A 200 -15.52 -3.63 -3.56
N THR A 201 -16.58 -3.20 -4.24
CA THR A 201 -17.77 -2.57 -3.60
C THR A 201 -18.43 -3.50 -2.59
N GLN A 202 -18.55 -4.79 -2.90
CA GLN A 202 -19.06 -5.79 -1.95
C GLN A 202 -18.09 -5.99 -0.78
N LEU A 203 -16.80 -6.14 -1.06
CA LEU A 203 -15.75 -6.39 -0.06
C LEU A 203 -15.58 -5.25 0.94
N LYS A 204 -15.89 -4.00 0.56
CA LYS A 204 -15.89 -2.84 1.46
C LYS A 204 -16.80 -3.03 2.68
N ASN A 205 -17.87 -3.81 2.57
CA ASN A 205 -18.83 -4.06 3.64
C ASN A 205 -18.57 -5.39 4.38
N ASN A 206 -17.41 -6.02 4.15
CA ASN A 206 -17.07 -7.29 4.78
C ASN A 206 -16.85 -7.13 6.29
N LYS A 207 -17.25 -8.15 7.08
CA LYS A 207 -17.02 -8.20 8.53
C LYS A 207 -15.54 -8.11 8.92
N ASN A 208 -14.66 -8.60 8.05
CA ASN A 208 -13.22 -8.53 8.23
C ASN A 208 -12.73 -7.10 7.97
N LYS A 209 -12.39 -6.38 9.04
CA LYS A 209 -12.02 -4.95 8.98
C LYS A 209 -10.80 -4.69 8.10
N ALA A 210 -9.83 -5.60 8.08
CA ALA A 210 -8.62 -5.43 7.25
C ALA A 210 -8.97 -5.49 5.76
N LEU A 211 -9.80 -6.47 5.38
CA LEU A 211 -10.31 -6.60 4.01
C LEU A 211 -11.20 -5.41 3.61
N ALA A 212 -12.16 -5.02 4.46
CA ALA A 212 -13.02 -3.86 4.23
C ALA A 212 -12.23 -2.55 4.03
N SER A 213 -11.18 -2.34 4.84
CA SER A 213 -10.29 -1.19 4.70
C SER A 213 -9.52 -1.23 3.39
N ARG A 214 -8.97 -2.38 2.99
CA ARG A 214 -8.23 -2.51 1.71
C ARG A 214 -9.14 -2.34 0.51
N ALA A 215 -10.36 -2.86 0.57
CA ALA A 215 -11.36 -2.67 -0.47
C ALA A 215 -11.78 -1.20 -0.59
N THR A 216 -11.95 -0.50 0.53
CA THR A 216 -12.18 0.96 0.53
C THR A 216 -11.04 1.72 -0.15
N ASP A 217 -9.80 1.33 0.13
CA ASP A 217 -8.63 1.94 -0.48
C ASP A 217 -8.55 1.67 -1.99
N GLU A 218 -8.83 0.44 -2.40
CA GLU A 218 -8.84 0.05 -3.80
C GLU A 218 -9.93 0.78 -4.59
N LEU A 219 -11.15 0.92 -4.04
CA LEU A 219 -12.21 1.72 -4.67
C LEU A 219 -11.80 3.18 -4.86
N ARG A 220 -11.11 3.76 -3.87
CA ARG A 220 -10.60 5.13 -4.01
C ARG A 220 -9.62 5.23 -5.19
N ILE A 221 -8.71 4.27 -5.32
CA ILE A 221 -7.76 4.23 -6.43
C ILE A 221 -8.47 4.01 -7.78
N MET A 222 -9.47 3.12 -7.83
CA MET A 222 -10.29 2.91 -9.03
C MET A 222 -11.01 4.20 -9.44
N GLU A 223 -11.60 4.93 -8.49
CA GLU A 223 -12.29 6.19 -8.75
C GLU A 223 -11.34 7.27 -9.27
N VAL A 224 -10.16 7.41 -8.64
CA VAL A 224 -9.13 8.36 -9.09
C VAL A 224 -8.66 8.05 -10.51
N ARG A 225 -8.67 6.78 -10.93
CA ARG A 225 -8.29 6.35 -12.27
C ARG A 225 -9.34 6.63 -13.34
N LYS A 226 -10.55 7.07 -12.99
CA LYS A 226 -11.60 7.39 -13.97
C LYS A 226 -11.40 8.74 -14.66
N THR A 227 -10.65 9.66 -14.04
CA THR A 227 -10.44 11.01 -14.56
C THR A 227 -8.96 11.41 -14.47
N PRO A 228 -8.49 12.29 -15.36
CA PRO A 228 -7.16 12.86 -15.22
C PRO A 228 -6.99 13.57 -13.88
N PHE A 229 -5.79 13.50 -13.32
CA PHE A 229 -5.42 14.29 -12.16
C PHE A 229 -5.42 15.77 -12.55
N ASP A 230 -6.16 16.56 -11.79
CA ASP A 230 -6.07 18.02 -11.85
C ASP A 230 -5.04 18.43 -10.80
N LEU A 231 -3.92 18.96 -11.27
CA LEU A 231 -2.78 19.33 -10.43
C LEU A 231 -2.28 20.69 -10.87
N LYS A 232 -2.73 21.71 -10.15
CA LYS A 232 -2.42 23.11 -10.38
C LYS A 232 -2.14 23.78 -9.05
N PHE A 233 -1.01 24.46 -8.94
CA PHE A 233 -0.61 25.13 -7.71
C PHE A 233 0.47 26.18 -7.98
N THR A 234 0.74 27.03 -6.99
CA THR A 234 1.92 27.90 -6.98
C THR A 234 3.03 27.20 -6.22
N SER A 235 4.15 26.94 -6.91
CA SER A 235 5.32 26.30 -6.34
C SER A 235 5.98 27.16 -5.26
N ALA A 236 6.77 26.55 -4.38
CA ALA A 236 7.47 27.23 -3.28
C ALA A 236 8.37 28.40 -3.74
N ASP A 237 8.83 28.38 -4.99
CA ASP A 237 9.59 29.46 -5.63
C ASP A 237 8.72 30.55 -6.28
N GLY A 238 7.40 30.50 -6.08
CA GLY A 238 6.43 31.47 -6.59
C GLY A 238 5.97 31.23 -8.02
N LYS A 239 6.46 30.18 -8.70
CA LYS A 239 6.08 29.90 -10.09
C LYS A 239 4.76 29.12 -10.17
N PRO A 240 3.86 29.45 -11.11
CA PRO A 240 2.69 28.63 -11.35
C PRO A 240 3.10 27.29 -11.97
N PHE A 241 2.46 26.22 -11.51
CA PHE A 241 2.55 24.90 -12.09
C PHE A 241 1.15 24.42 -12.52
N ASP A 242 1.06 23.82 -13.70
CA ASP A 242 -0.16 23.23 -14.23
C ASP A 242 0.18 21.94 -14.99
N ALA A 243 -0.24 20.80 -14.45
CA ALA A 243 0.01 19.49 -15.06
C ALA A 243 -0.69 19.32 -16.41
N VAL A 244 -1.74 20.10 -16.71
CA VAL A 244 -2.44 20.04 -18.00
C VAL A 244 -1.48 20.40 -19.14
N ALA A 245 -0.56 21.33 -18.92
CA ALA A 245 0.43 21.76 -19.93
C ALA A 245 1.43 20.64 -20.33
N LEU A 246 1.55 19.61 -19.49
CA LEU A 246 2.43 18.45 -19.68
C LEU A 246 1.73 17.28 -20.39
N ARG A 247 0.40 17.29 -20.48
CA ARG A 247 -0.37 16.21 -21.11
C ARG A 247 0.05 16.01 -22.57
N GLY A 248 0.15 14.75 -22.97
CA GLY A 248 0.68 14.31 -24.27
C GLY A 248 2.21 14.34 -24.38
N LYS A 249 2.92 15.06 -23.51
CA LYS A 249 4.38 15.28 -23.60
C LYS A 249 5.15 14.45 -22.58
N LYS A 250 4.79 14.57 -21.30
CA LYS A 250 5.51 13.96 -20.17
C LYS A 250 4.57 13.22 -19.24
N ALA A 251 5.11 12.23 -18.53
CA ALA A 251 4.52 11.71 -17.31
C ALA A 251 4.78 12.69 -16.15
N VAL A 252 4.07 12.51 -15.03
CA VAL A 252 4.34 13.25 -13.78
C VAL A 252 4.64 12.27 -12.66
N PHE A 253 5.76 12.44 -11.98
CA PHE A 253 6.07 11.70 -10.75
C PHE A 253 5.82 12.60 -9.54
N LEU A 254 4.81 12.25 -8.73
CA LEU A 254 4.52 12.88 -7.46
C LEU A 254 5.42 12.25 -6.39
N HIS A 255 6.19 13.08 -5.68
CA HIS A 255 7.07 12.68 -4.58
C HIS A 255 6.58 13.29 -3.27
N TYR A 256 6.04 12.47 -2.38
CA TYR A 256 5.52 12.90 -1.08
C TYR A 256 6.61 12.76 0.00
N TRP A 257 6.91 13.85 0.70
CA TRP A 257 8.07 13.93 1.59
C TRP A 257 7.82 14.81 2.83
N SER A 258 8.65 14.64 3.86
CA SER A 258 8.69 15.50 5.06
C SER A 258 10.14 15.71 5.52
N VAL A 259 10.41 16.84 6.17
CA VAL A 259 11.74 17.18 6.73
C VAL A 259 12.17 16.26 7.87
N ASP A 260 11.22 15.72 8.63
CA ASP A 260 11.51 14.81 9.77
C ASP A 260 11.77 13.37 9.32
N ASN A 261 11.58 13.09 8.03
CA ASN A 261 11.81 11.77 7.48
C ASN A 261 13.14 11.74 6.72
N GLU A 262 14.18 11.17 7.36
CA GLU A 262 15.52 11.09 6.76
C GLU A 262 15.52 10.36 5.42
N ALA A 263 14.72 9.29 5.28
CA ALA A 263 14.63 8.53 4.03
C ALA A 263 14.03 9.38 2.89
N SER A 264 13.02 10.21 3.19
CA SER A 264 12.48 11.20 2.24
C SER A 264 13.53 12.22 1.81
N VAL A 265 14.30 12.75 2.75
CA VAL A 265 15.36 13.74 2.42
C VAL A 265 16.47 13.10 1.58
N LYS A 266 16.82 11.83 1.83
CA LYS A 266 17.79 11.07 1.01
C LYS A 266 17.24 10.74 -0.38
N GLU A 267 15.95 10.51 -0.55
CA GLU A 267 15.35 10.15 -1.84
C GLU A 267 15.50 11.26 -2.90
N PHE A 268 15.67 12.53 -2.49
CA PHE A 268 16.03 13.62 -3.40
C PHE A 268 17.31 13.37 -4.19
N ASP A 269 18.30 12.69 -3.62
CA ASP A 269 19.57 12.42 -4.31
C ASP A 269 19.36 11.42 -5.45
N ALA A 270 18.61 10.34 -5.20
CA ALA A 270 18.20 9.37 -6.22
C ALA A 270 17.30 10.01 -7.30
N LEU A 271 16.39 10.90 -6.91
CA LEU A 271 15.52 11.59 -7.84
C LEU A 271 16.27 12.59 -8.73
N LYS A 272 17.32 13.24 -8.23
CA LYS A 272 18.15 14.15 -9.06
C LYS A 272 18.84 13.43 -10.20
N GLU A 273 19.43 12.27 -9.90
CA GLU A 273 20.06 11.42 -10.92
C GLU A 273 19.05 11.05 -12.00
N LYS A 274 17.88 10.54 -11.59
CA LYS A 274 16.81 10.15 -12.51
C LYS A 274 16.21 11.32 -13.27
N TYR A 275 16.02 12.47 -12.63
CA TYR A 275 15.48 13.66 -13.27
C TYR A 275 16.39 14.13 -14.40
N PHE A 276 17.71 14.13 -14.18
CA PHE A 276 18.63 14.56 -15.22
C PHE A 276 18.50 13.69 -16.49
N GLU A 277 18.40 12.37 -16.33
CA GLU A 277 18.25 11.41 -17.44
C GLU A 277 16.86 11.46 -18.09
N GLN A 278 15.81 11.69 -17.30
CA GLN A 278 14.42 11.48 -17.73
C GLN A 278 13.59 12.77 -17.86
N ARG A 279 14.15 13.97 -17.63
CA ARG A 279 13.41 15.25 -17.65
C ARG A 279 12.60 15.54 -18.92
N GLU A 280 12.98 14.96 -20.06
CA GLU A 280 12.22 15.10 -21.31
C GLU A 280 10.95 14.23 -21.33
N ARG A 281 10.93 13.17 -20.50
CA ARG A 281 9.87 12.16 -20.43
C ARG A 281 9.01 12.28 -19.19
N VAL A 282 9.56 12.81 -18.09
CA VAL A 282 8.86 12.95 -16.81
C VAL A 282 9.17 14.28 -16.16
N GLU A 283 8.13 14.90 -15.60
CA GLU A 283 8.27 16.01 -14.67
C GLU A 283 8.12 15.48 -13.24
N ILE A 284 9.03 15.85 -12.33
CA ILE A 284 8.90 15.51 -10.92
C ILE A 284 8.20 16.67 -10.21
N VAL A 285 7.19 16.37 -9.42
CA VAL A 285 6.55 17.32 -8.53
C VAL A 285 6.67 16.77 -7.12
N SER A 286 7.28 17.51 -6.20
CA SER A 286 7.29 17.08 -4.80
C SER A 286 6.23 17.79 -4.00
N VAL A 287 5.53 17.02 -3.16
CA VAL A 287 4.48 17.48 -2.25
C VAL A 287 5.02 17.30 -0.84
N ASN A 288 5.27 18.41 -0.15
CA ASN A 288 5.68 18.39 1.23
C ASN A 288 4.46 18.20 2.14
N LEU A 289 4.54 17.24 3.06
CA LEU A 289 3.48 16.89 4.00
C LEU A 289 3.84 17.28 5.44
N ASP A 290 4.65 18.32 5.63
CA ASP A 290 4.82 18.96 6.93
C ASP A 290 3.69 19.97 7.21
N LEU A 291 3.48 20.27 8.48
CA LEU A 291 2.58 21.32 8.93
C LEU A 291 3.22 22.70 8.76
N ALA A 292 2.39 23.75 8.70
CA ALA A 292 2.79 25.11 8.37
C ALA A 292 3.94 25.66 9.24
N GLU A 293 4.01 25.27 10.51
CA GLU A 293 5.07 25.66 11.45
C GLU A 293 6.48 25.24 11.00
N LYS A 294 6.60 24.26 10.10
CA LYS A 294 7.90 23.78 9.60
C LYS A 294 8.36 24.43 8.31
N ARG A 295 7.65 25.44 7.80
CA ARG A 295 7.94 26.08 6.51
C ARG A 295 9.42 26.45 6.34
N GLN A 296 10.03 27.06 7.34
CA GLN A 296 11.45 27.45 7.27
C GLN A 296 12.40 26.25 7.11
N ALA A 297 12.12 25.14 7.81
CA ALA A 297 12.90 23.91 7.68
C ALA A 297 12.73 23.28 6.29
N VAL A 298 11.49 23.30 5.76
CA VAL A 298 11.19 22.82 4.41
C VAL A 298 11.96 23.62 3.36
N ASP A 299 11.89 24.94 3.42
CA ASP A 299 12.60 25.84 2.49
C ASP A 299 14.13 25.63 2.56
N LYS A 300 14.67 25.40 3.77
CA LYS A 300 16.09 25.07 3.96
C LYS A 300 16.47 23.77 3.24
N VAL A 301 15.69 22.69 3.41
CA VAL A 301 15.96 21.40 2.75
C VAL A 301 15.89 21.54 1.23
N ILE A 302 14.89 22.24 0.69
CA ILE A 302 14.74 22.49 -0.77
C ILE A 302 15.99 23.20 -1.31
N LYS A 303 16.46 24.23 -0.60
CA LYS A 303 17.67 24.99 -0.95
C LYS A 303 18.94 24.13 -0.86
N ASP A 304 19.15 23.42 0.25
CA ASP A 304 20.35 22.61 0.50
C ASP A 304 20.46 21.44 -0.49
N LYS A 305 19.34 20.78 -0.78
CA LYS A 305 19.28 19.67 -1.75
C LYS A 305 19.33 20.15 -3.20
N LYS A 306 19.23 21.46 -3.44
CA LYS A 306 19.25 22.11 -4.76
C LYS A 306 18.17 21.55 -5.68
N VAL A 307 16.96 21.37 -5.13
CA VAL A 307 15.82 20.81 -5.87
C VAL A 307 15.30 21.85 -6.85
N LYS A 308 15.29 21.52 -8.15
CA LYS A 308 14.96 22.47 -9.24
C LYS A 308 13.58 22.29 -9.84
N TRP A 309 12.89 21.21 -9.50
CA TRP A 309 11.56 20.90 -9.99
C TRP A 309 10.47 21.39 -9.01
N PRO A 310 9.21 21.54 -9.46
CA PRO A 310 8.14 22.14 -8.68
C PRO A 310 7.95 21.53 -7.29
N GLN A 311 7.73 22.41 -6.30
CA GLN A 311 7.50 22.04 -4.89
C GLN A 311 6.16 22.58 -4.41
N LEU A 312 5.24 21.69 -4.05
CA LEU A 312 3.99 22.04 -3.37
C LEU A 312 4.21 22.00 -1.85
N VAL A 313 4.09 23.14 -1.18
CA VAL A 313 4.27 23.29 0.27
C VAL A 313 3.07 24.02 0.86
N GLU A 314 2.06 23.26 1.27
CA GLU A 314 0.77 23.81 1.73
C GLU A 314 0.69 23.97 3.25
N GLY A 315 1.55 23.27 4.01
CA GLY A 315 1.50 23.27 5.47
C GLY A 315 0.30 22.51 6.06
N LEU A 316 -0.40 21.70 5.24
CA LEU A 316 -1.61 20.97 5.63
C LEU A 316 -1.33 19.56 6.18
N GLY A 317 -0.07 19.12 6.15
CA GLY A 317 0.29 17.75 6.49
C GLY A 317 -0.45 16.71 5.64
N MET A 318 -0.90 15.63 6.28
CA MET A 318 -1.68 14.57 5.63
C MET A 318 -3.06 15.00 5.11
N LYS A 319 -3.50 16.23 5.41
CA LYS A 319 -4.75 16.80 4.88
C LYS A 319 -4.61 17.41 3.49
N SER A 320 -3.40 17.43 2.90
CA SER A 320 -3.20 17.86 1.50
C SER A 320 -4.11 17.06 0.57
N GLU A 321 -4.90 17.75 -0.25
CA GLU A 321 -5.85 17.11 -1.17
C GLU A 321 -5.13 16.18 -2.15
N VAL A 322 -3.96 16.60 -2.64
CA VAL A 322 -3.13 15.83 -3.57
C VAL A 322 -2.64 14.52 -2.93
N ALA A 323 -2.40 14.50 -1.62
CA ALA A 323 -2.01 13.30 -0.88
C ALA A 323 -3.22 12.43 -0.52
N ALA A 324 -4.30 13.05 -0.06
CA ALA A 324 -5.53 12.37 0.37
C ALA A 324 -6.23 11.66 -0.80
N ARG A 325 -6.25 12.28 -1.99
CA ARG A 325 -6.90 11.74 -3.19
C ARG A 325 -6.41 10.33 -3.52
N ILE A 326 -5.12 10.04 -3.36
CA ILE A 326 -4.54 8.71 -3.59
C ILE A 326 -4.22 7.94 -2.30
N ASN A 327 -4.73 8.41 -1.15
CA ASN A 327 -4.55 7.77 0.15
C ASN A 327 -3.08 7.52 0.52
N VAL A 328 -2.25 8.56 0.38
CA VAL A 328 -0.92 8.57 1.00
C VAL A 328 -1.12 8.49 2.52
N ARG A 329 -0.40 7.59 3.18
CA ARG A 329 -0.48 7.37 4.65
C ARG A 329 0.83 7.57 5.39
N SER A 330 1.92 7.62 4.65
CA SER A 330 3.27 7.75 5.17
C SER A 330 4.18 8.29 4.08
N VAL A 331 5.28 8.91 4.48
CA VAL A 331 6.38 9.30 3.61
C VAL A 331 7.64 8.49 3.95
N PRO A 332 8.59 8.30 3.01
CA PRO A 332 8.47 8.65 1.59
C PRO A 332 7.42 7.81 0.86
N SER A 333 6.74 8.45 -0.08
CA SER A 333 5.82 7.78 -1.00
C SER A 333 5.83 8.52 -2.34
N GLY A 334 5.36 7.88 -3.39
CA GLY A 334 5.17 8.54 -4.68
C GLY A 334 3.96 8.07 -5.45
N ALA A 335 3.70 8.68 -6.59
CA ALA A 335 2.72 8.22 -7.56
C ALA A 335 3.12 8.65 -8.96
N MET A 336 2.75 7.87 -9.97
CA MET A 336 2.98 8.23 -11.36
C MET A 336 1.66 8.51 -12.07
N LEU A 337 1.61 9.67 -12.71
CA LEU A 337 0.61 10.02 -13.70
C LEU A 337 1.20 9.78 -15.09
N ASP A 338 0.42 9.16 -15.98
CA ASP A 338 0.83 8.94 -17.37
C ASP A 338 0.75 10.22 -18.22
N ARG A 339 1.00 10.09 -19.53
CA ARG A 339 0.91 11.22 -20.49
C ARG A 339 -0.49 11.80 -20.62
N ALA A 340 -1.56 11.07 -20.30
CA ALA A 340 -2.91 11.61 -20.28
C ALA A 340 -3.23 12.32 -18.95
N GLY A 341 -2.32 12.25 -17.96
CA GLY A 341 -2.53 12.73 -16.61
C GLY A 341 -3.32 11.74 -15.75
N MET A 342 -3.52 10.50 -16.20
CA MET A 342 -4.24 9.48 -15.45
C MET A 342 -3.32 8.84 -14.41
N LEU A 343 -3.85 8.43 -13.26
CA LEU A 343 -3.07 7.71 -12.25
C LEU A 343 -2.65 6.32 -12.74
N ALA A 344 -1.41 6.18 -13.18
CA ALA A 344 -0.85 4.91 -13.64
C ALA A 344 -0.40 4.04 -12.46
N VAL A 345 0.45 4.56 -11.59
CA VAL A 345 1.06 3.78 -10.49
C VAL A 345 0.84 4.49 -9.15
N PRO A 346 -0.05 3.99 -8.28
CA PRO A 346 -0.13 4.46 -6.91
C PRO A 346 1.06 3.94 -6.09
N ARG A 347 1.57 4.74 -5.14
CA ARG A 347 2.67 4.35 -4.23
C ARG A 347 3.97 3.99 -4.95
N ALA A 348 4.24 4.66 -6.08
CA ALA A 348 5.48 4.51 -6.84
C ALA A 348 6.71 4.94 -6.02
N ARG A 349 7.86 4.33 -6.29
CA ARG A 349 9.17 4.70 -5.73
C ARG A 349 10.14 5.16 -6.80
N ALA A 350 11.12 5.97 -6.42
CA ALA A 350 12.11 6.54 -7.34
C ALA A 350 12.81 5.46 -8.20
N TRP A 351 13.16 4.31 -7.63
CA TRP A 351 13.82 3.21 -8.33
C TRP A 351 12.95 2.52 -9.39
N GLN A 352 11.63 2.70 -9.36
CA GLN A 352 10.69 2.13 -10.33
C GLN A 352 10.53 3.00 -11.59
N LEU A 353 10.98 4.26 -11.54
CA LEU A 353 10.66 5.28 -12.55
C LEU A 353 10.92 4.82 -13.99
N ASP A 354 12.13 4.32 -14.26
CA ASP A 354 12.52 3.91 -15.62
C ASP A 354 11.68 2.71 -16.12
N GLY A 355 11.44 1.74 -15.24
CA GLY A 355 10.64 0.56 -15.57
C GLY A 355 9.19 0.91 -15.88
N GLU A 356 8.60 1.81 -15.08
CA GLU A 356 7.21 2.25 -15.27
C GLU A 356 7.06 3.16 -16.50
N LEU A 357 8.02 4.05 -16.77
CA LEU A 357 8.05 4.82 -18.01
C LEU A 357 8.13 3.91 -19.25
N LYS A 358 8.94 2.84 -19.22
CA LYS A 358 8.96 1.84 -20.33
C LYS A 358 7.60 1.19 -20.52
N LYS A 359 6.92 0.78 -19.44
CA LYS A 359 5.57 0.20 -19.49
C LYS A 359 4.53 1.17 -20.04
N MET A 360 4.70 2.48 -19.81
CA MET A 360 3.85 3.55 -20.37
C MET A 360 4.18 3.89 -21.84
N GLY A 361 5.12 3.16 -22.46
CA GLY A 361 5.48 3.32 -23.87
C GLY A 361 6.40 4.50 -24.17
N PHE A 362 7.13 5.02 -23.17
CA PHE A 362 8.21 5.98 -23.42
C PHE A 362 9.41 5.28 -24.08
N LYS A 363 10.00 5.92 -25.08
CA LYS A 363 11.20 5.43 -25.77
C LYS A 363 12.45 5.81 -24.98
N PHE A 364 13.30 4.85 -24.65
CA PHE A 364 14.52 5.06 -23.86
C PHE A 364 15.74 5.25 -24.75
#